data_AF-A0A1A2NVB9-F1
#
_entry.id   AF-A0A1A2NVB9-F1
#
_cell.length_a   1.000
_cell.length_b   1.000
_cell.length_c   1.000
_cell.angle_alpha   90.00
_cell.angle_beta   90.00
_cell.angle_gamma   90.00
#
_symmetry.space_group_name_H-M   'P 1'
#
loop_
_entity.id
_entity.type
_entity.pdbx_description
1 polymer ?
#
loop_
_entity_poly.entity_id
_entity_poly.type
_entity_poly.pdbx_seq_one_letter_code
_entity_poly.pdbx_strand_id
1 'polypeptide(L)'
;MTVFFVASYLVTLALYERAGCGCPRQLTDGQAAADGTTVTIDIDDLQTVKGTLTGKVTITPGPDLVDPATHGLRDNLSIAVHSAVTPTKRTWTKGMVPGVFPVPLTVSGNSANWPFDHYQTGPITVDVLRGDATTPERMSVTFVDHIAGWKNEIVSDRDGGSGPYRVTLHRSPSTMAFGAVLVGVLIALAAVAVVVANLTFLGWRKFQPPMTTWYAAMLFAVIPLRNALPDAPPIGSWIDVTITLWVIVALVMSMLLFIYCWWRDLKPEPATGVVTDAGQ
;
A
#
# COMPACT_ATOMS: atom_id res chain seq x y z
N MET A 1 4.57 15.40 26.87
CA MET A 1 4.27 15.53 25.43
C MET A 1 5.52 15.36 24.57
N THR A 2 6.60 16.11 24.83
CA THR A 2 7.90 15.99 24.16
C THR A 2 8.51 14.59 24.22
N VAL A 3 8.44 13.93 25.39
CA VAL A 3 8.93 12.55 25.54
C VAL A 3 8.16 11.56 24.65
N PHE A 4 6.83 11.72 24.54
CA PHE A 4 6.00 10.87 23.67
C PHE A 4 6.31 11.11 22.19
N PHE A 5 6.47 12.38 21.78
CA PHE A 5 6.82 12.76 20.42
C PHE A 5 8.21 12.23 20.01
N VAL A 6 9.20 12.40 20.88
CA VAL A 6 10.57 11.91 20.66
C VAL A 6 10.60 10.38 20.66
N ALA A 7 9.87 9.72 21.57
CA ALA A 7 9.76 8.27 21.60
C ALA A 7 9.07 7.72 20.34
N SER A 8 7.95 8.31 19.91
CA SER A 8 7.28 7.89 18.66
C SER A 8 8.16 8.11 17.43
N TYR A 9 8.90 9.22 17.38
CA TYR A 9 9.83 9.51 16.30
C TYR A 9 10.98 8.50 16.26
N LEU A 10 11.62 8.23 17.40
CA LEU A 10 12.72 7.26 17.50
C LEU A 10 12.26 5.83 17.22
N VAL A 11 11.06 5.44 17.66
CA VAL A 11 10.46 4.13 17.33
C VAL A 11 10.21 4.02 15.82
N THR A 12 9.71 5.08 15.19
CA THR A 12 9.47 5.10 13.74
C THR A 12 10.79 4.98 12.96
N LEU A 13 11.83 5.70 13.39
CA LEU A 13 13.17 5.61 12.81
C LEU A 13 13.80 4.22 13.00
N ALA A 14 13.71 3.66 14.21
CA ALA A 14 14.25 2.33 14.49
C ALA A 14 13.52 1.23 13.70
N LEU A 15 12.20 1.36 13.49
CA LEU A 15 11.44 0.45 12.65
C LEU A 15 11.79 0.62 11.17
N TYR A 16 12.02 1.86 10.71
CA TYR A 16 12.45 2.13 9.34
C TYR A 16 13.84 1.54 9.04
N GLU A 17 14.81 1.72 9.94
CA GLU A 17 16.15 1.15 9.76
C GLU A 17 16.17 -0.39 9.85
N ARG A 18 15.37 -0.98 10.75
CA ARG A 18 15.25 -2.44 10.85
C ARG A 18 14.52 -3.07 9.68
N ALA A 19 13.65 -2.33 8.99
CA ALA A 19 12.91 -2.84 7.84
C ALA A 19 13.79 -3.05 6.61
N GLY A 20 15.00 -2.49 6.60
CA GLY A 20 15.91 -2.54 5.46
C GLY A 20 15.41 -1.66 4.33
N CYS A 21 16.33 -1.01 3.62
CA CYS A 21 16.01 -0.40 2.33
C CYS A 21 15.33 -1.48 1.48
N GLY A 22 14.24 -1.15 0.77
CA GLY A 22 13.59 -2.03 -0.21
C GLY A 22 14.50 -2.28 -1.42
N CYS A 23 15.73 -2.75 -1.16
CA CYS A 23 16.71 -3.11 -2.15
C CYS A 23 16.18 -4.31 -2.93
N PRO A 24 16.38 -4.33 -4.27
CA PRO A 24 15.99 -5.45 -5.09
C PRO A 24 16.59 -6.72 -4.52
N ARG A 25 15.74 -7.64 -4.06
CA ARG A 25 16.17 -8.91 -3.51
C ARG A 25 15.81 -9.98 -4.54
N GLN A 26 16.81 -10.72 -5.00
CA GLN A 26 16.55 -11.94 -5.76
C GLN A 26 15.84 -12.92 -4.84
N LEU A 27 14.59 -13.23 -5.17
CA LEU A 27 13.73 -14.09 -4.37
C LEU A 27 13.91 -15.57 -4.72
N THR A 28 14.46 -15.86 -5.90
CA THR A 28 14.76 -17.22 -6.36
C THR A 28 15.91 -17.15 -7.37
N ASP A 29 16.87 -18.07 -7.26
CA ASP A 29 17.83 -18.33 -8.33
C ASP A 29 17.18 -19.29 -9.34
N GLY A 30 16.62 -18.75 -10.42
CA GLY A 30 16.16 -19.56 -11.53
C GLY A 30 17.36 -20.30 -12.13
N GLN A 31 17.26 -21.63 -12.23
CA GLN A 31 18.26 -22.43 -12.93
C GLN A 31 18.18 -22.15 -14.44
N ALA A 32 19.29 -21.73 -15.03
CA ALA A 32 19.37 -21.60 -16.49
C ALA A 32 18.96 -22.93 -17.14
N ALA A 33 18.20 -22.86 -18.25
CA ALA A 33 17.92 -24.04 -19.04
C ALA A 33 19.22 -24.69 -19.52
N ALA A 34 19.16 -25.94 -20.01
CA ALA A 34 20.35 -26.67 -20.48
C ALA A 34 21.19 -25.87 -21.51
N ASP A 35 20.54 -24.97 -22.24
CA ASP A 35 21.14 -24.12 -23.28
C ASP A 35 21.60 -22.73 -22.76
N GLY A 36 21.53 -22.48 -21.45
CA GLY A 36 21.92 -21.20 -20.83
C GLY A 36 20.87 -20.08 -20.90
N THR A 37 19.68 -20.36 -21.44
CA THR A 37 18.58 -19.38 -21.49
C THR A 37 17.97 -19.19 -20.11
N THR A 38 17.79 -17.94 -19.69
CA THR A 38 17.15 -17.59 -18.42
C THR A 38 15.93 -16.70 -18.65
N VAL A 39 14.88 -16.95 -17.89
CA VAL A 39 13.69 -16.08 -17.84
C VAL A 39 13.66 -15.42 -16.47
N THR A 40 13.64 -14.09 -16.46
CA THR A 40 13.53 -13.28 -15.24
C THR A 40 12.19 -12.57 -15.25
N ILE A 41 11.46 -12.63 -14.14
CA ILE A 41 10.24 -11.87 -13.93
C ILE A 41 10.49 -10.87 -12.82
N ASP A 42 10.53 -9.60 -13.19
CA ASP A 42 10.64 -8.48 -12.25
C ASP A 42 9.23 -8.09 -11.82
N ILE A 43 8.96 -8.17 -10.52
CA ILE A 43 7.67 -7.78 -9.97
C ILE A 43 7.64 -6.25 -9.82
N ASP A 44 6.83 -5.57 -10.62
CA ASP A 44 6.90 -4.11 -10.81
C ASP A 44 5.82 -3.33 -10.04
N ASP A 45 4.55 -3.74 -10.15
CA ASP A 45 3.41 -3.02 -9.57
C ASP A 45 2.32 -3.97 -9.07
N LEU A 46 1.71 -3.68 -7.92
CA LEU A 46 0.59 -4.44 -7.35
C LEU A 46 -0.66 -3.56 -7.21
N GLN A 47 -1.67 -3.84 -8.03
CA GLN A 47 -2.97 -3.18 -7.95
C GLN A 47 -3.93 -4.01 -7.09
N THR A 48 -3.84 -3.81 -5.78
CA THR A 48 -4.63 -4.53 -4.76
C THR A 48 -6.15 -4.45 -4.95
N VAL A 49 -6.65 -3.32 -5.46
CA VAL A 49 -8.08 -3.10 -5.74
C VAL A 49 -8.54 -3.88 -6.97
N LYS A 50 -7.67 -3.98 -7.99
CA LYS A 50 -7.98 -4.68 -9.24
C LYS A 50 -7.59 -6.15 -9.22
N GLY A 51 -6.92 -6.62 -8.16
CA GLY A 51 -6.42 -7.99 -8.05
C GLY A 51 -5.39 -8.33 -9.15
N THR A 52 -4.61 -7.34 -9.59
CA THR A 52 -3.65 -7.52 -10.69
C THR A 52 -2.24 -7.19 -10.21
N LEU A 53 -1.29 -8.08 -10.49
CA LEU A 53 0.14 -7.88 -10.28
C LEU A 53 0.84 -7.77 -11.63
N THR A 54 1.55 -6.68 -11.88
CA THR A 54 2.29 -6.47 -13.12
C THR A 54 3.70 -7.02 -12.95
N GLY A 55 4.01 -8.07 -13.69
CA GLY A 55 5.38 -8.60 -13.81
C GLY A 55 5.99 -8.20 -15.14
N LYS A 56 7.21 -7.66 -15.14
CA LYS A 56 8.01 -7.43 -16.34
C LYS A 56 8.82 -8.69 -16.64
N VAL A 57 8.53 -9.32 -17.77
CA VAL A 57 9.24 -10.54 -18.17
C VAL A 57 10.40 -10.15 -19.08
N THR A 58 11.59 -10.56 -18.67
CA THR A 58 12.85 -10.39 -19.39
C THR A 58 13.40 -11.76 -19.74
N ILE A 59 13.84 -11.92 -20.98
CA ILE A 59 14.42 -13.17 -21.47
C ILE A 59 15.85 -12.88 -21.83
N THR A 60 16.76 -13.67 -21.28
CA THR A 60 18.17 -13.65 -21.69
C THR A 60 18.42 -14.94 -22.46
N PRO A 61 18.47 -14.91 -23.80
CA PRO A 61 18.73 -16.10 -24.58
C PRO A 61 20.13 -16.63 -24.31
N GLY A 62 20.26 -17.95 -24.30
CA GLY A 62 21.56 -18.61 -24.20
C GLY A 62 22.46 -18.35 -25.42
N PRO A 63 23.78 -18.57 -25.28
CA PRO A 63 24.76 -18.26 -26.33
C PRO A 63 24.51 -19.01 -27.64
N ASP A 64 23.86 -20.17 -27.59
CA ASP A 64 23.53 -20.96 -28.79
C ASP A 64 22.39 -20.38 -29.62
N LEU A 65 21.53 -19.54 -29.01
CA LEU A 65 20.37 -18.91 -29.63
C LEU A 65 20.64 -17.50 -30.14
N VAL A 66 21.79 -16.92 -29.79
CA VAL A 66 22.19 -15.57 -30.21
C VAL A 66 23.24 -15.69 -31.31
N ASP A 67 23.06 -14.93 -32.38
CA ASP A 67 24.10 -14.79 -33.38
C ASP A 67 25.20 -13.84 -32.87
N PRO A 68 26.45 -14.29 -32.70
CA PRO A 68 27.54 -13.46 -32.19
C PRO A 68 27.88 -12.26 -33.10
N ALA A 69 27.52 -12.29 -34.38
CA ALA A 69 27.77 -11.18 -35.30
C ALA A 69 26.69 -10.09 -35.21
N THR A 70 25.42 -10.49 -35.17
CA THR A 70 24.27 -9.56 -35.22
C THR A 70 23.65 -9.27 -33.85
N HIS A 71 24.04 -10.03 -32.82
CA HIS A 71 23.45 -10.02 -31.47
C HIS A 71 21.92 -10.30 -31.44
N GLY A 72 21.34 -10.70 -32.57
CA GLY A 72 19.93 -11.07 -32.71
C GLY A 72 19.70 -12.57 -32.54
N LEU A 73 18.43 -12.95 -32.36
CA LEU A 73 18.03 -14.35 -32.27
C LEU A 73 18.33 -15.12 -33.58
N ARG A 74 18.86 -16.34 -33.47
CA ARG A 74 19.10 -17.24 -34.61
C ARG A 74 17.82 -17.86 -35.17
N ASP A 75 16.82 -18.08 -34.32
CA ASP A 75 15.53 -18.69 -34.62
C ASP A 75 14.38 -17.90 -33.99
N ASN A 76 13.14 -18.23 -34.39
CA ASN A 76 11.95 -17.65 -33.76
C ASN A 76 11.85 -18.11 -32.30
N LEU A 77 11.44 -17.22 -31.40
CA LEU A 77 11.26 -17.51 -29.99
C LEU A 77 9.86 -17.03 -29.57
N SER A 78 9.08 -17.90 -28.94
CA SER A 78 7.77 -17.54 -28.38
C SER A 78 7.73 -17.88 -26.90
N ILE A 79 7.21 -16.98 -26.09
CA ILE A 79 6.92 -17.23 -24.68
C ILE A 79 5.42 -17.14 -24.45
N ALA A 80 4.89 -18.14 -23.77
CA ALA A 80 3.54 -18.15 -23.23
C ALA A 80 3.63 -18.14 -21.70
N VAL A 81 3.07 -17.08 -21.10
CA VAL A 81 2.93 -16.99 -19.65
C VAL A 81 1.51 -17.38 -19.28
N HIS A 82 1.39 -18.48 -18.56
CA HIS A 82 0.13 -18.98 -18.02
C HIS A 82 0.00 -18.49 -16.57
N SER A 83 -1.21 -18.10 -16.15
CA SER A 83 -1.56 -17.32 -14.92
C SER A 83 -1.76 -15.81 -15.13
N ALA A 84 -1.63 -15.34 -16.36
CA ALA A 84 -1.98 -13.97 -16.71
C ALA A 84 -3.51 -13.76 -16.75
N VAL A 85 -3.99 -12.59 -16.31
CA VAL A 85 -5.41 -12.16 -16.40
C VAL A 85 -5.90 -12.26 -17.85
N THR A 86 -4.98 -12.06 -18.81
CA THR A 86 -5.19 -12.30 -20.24
C THR A 86 -4.09 -13.21 -20.75
N PRO A 87 -4.42 -14.32 -21.47
CA PRO A 87 -3.41 -15.20 -22.06
C PRO A 87 -2.41 -14.40 -22.88
N THR A 88 -1.17 -14.34 -22.41
CA THR A 88 -0.13 -13.51 -23.03
C THR A 88 0.87 -14.40 -23.72
N LYS A 89 0.85 -14.36 -25.06
CA LYS A 89 1.88 -14.96 -25.92
C LYS A 89 2.66 -13.85 -26.60
N ARG A 90 3.97 -13.84 -26.41
CA ARG A 90 4.88 -12.91 -27.09
C ARG A 90 5.82 -13.69 -27.99
N THR A 91 5.95 -13.26 -29.25
CA THR A 91 6.80 -13.91 -30.25
C THR A 91 7.80 -12.91 -30.80
N TRP A 92 9.07 -13.33 -30.89
CA TRP A 92 10.15 -12.65 -31.58
C TRP A 92 10.60 -13.51 -32.76
N THR A 93 10.70 -12.90 -33.93
CA THR A 93 11.27 -13.52 -35.13
C THR A 93 12.80 -13.50 -35.11
N LYS A 94 13.39 -14.36 -35.93
CA LYS A 94 14.82 -14.36 -36.24
C LYS A 94 15.36 -12.94 -36.50
N GLY A 95 16.52 -12.64 -35.95
CA GLY A 95 17.23 -11.37 -36.05
C GLY A 95 16.78 -10.29 -35.05
N MET A 96 15.69 -10.49 -34.31
CA MET A 96 15.28 -9.56 -33.26
C MET A 96 15.99 -9.83 -31.93
N VAL A 97 16.14 -8.78 -31.13
CA VAL A 97 16.59 -8.85 -29.74
C VAL A 97 15.36 -8.93 -28.83
N PRO A 98 15.23 -9.92 -27.94
CA PRO A 98 14.15 -9.97 -26.97
C PRO A 98 14.13 -8.71 -26.10
N GLY A 99 12.94 -8.15 -25.93
CA GLY A 99 12.70 -6.97 -25.11
C GLY A 99 11.86 -7.32 -23.88
N VAL A 100 11.87 -6.43 -22.89
CA VAL A 100 11.03 -6.53 -21.71
C VAL A 100 9.58 -6.26 -22.07
N PHE A 101 8.65 -7.08 -21.57
CA PHE A 101 7.20 -6.83 -21.74
C PHE A 101 6.42 -7.04 -20.44
N PRO A 102 5.42 -6.20 -20.16
CA PRO A 102 4.58 -6.34 -18.97
C PRO A 102 3.55 -7.46 -19.15
N VAL A 103 3.37 -8.27 -18.11
CA VAL A 103 2.37 -9.33 -18.02
C VAL A 103 1.50 -9.08 -16.78
N PRO A 104 0.18 -8.88 -16.96
CA PRO A 104 -0.75 -8.76 -15.84
C PRO A 104 -1.04 -10.15 -15.27
N LEU A 105 -0.52 -10.45 -14.08
CA LEU A 105 -0.74 -11.68 -13.34
C LEU A 105 -1.96 -11.55 -12.44
N THR A 106 -2.74 -12.62 -12.32
CA THR A 106 -3.93 -12.63 -11.46
C THR A 106 -3.52 -12.83 -10.01
N VAL A 107 -3.99 -11.95 -9.12
CA VAL A 107 -3.76 -12.02 -7.68
C VAL A 107 -5.08 -12.10 -6.94
N SER A 108 -5.11 -12.99 -5.96
CA SER A 108 -6.20 -13.15 -5.00
C SER A 108 -5.74 -12.66 -3.62
N GLY A 109 -6.58 -11.88 -2.96
CA GLY A 109 -6.30 -11.37 -1.62
C GLY A 109 -7.41 -10.46 -1.14
N ASN A 110 -7.43 -10.19 0.16
CA ASN A 110 -8.45 -9.35 0.77
C ASN A 110 -7.88 -7.98 1.12
N SER A 111 -8.11 -7.00 0.24
CA SER A 111 -7.71 -5.60 0.44
C SER A 111 -8.46 -4.89 1.56
N ALA A 112 -9.58 -5.44 2.03
CA ALA A 112 -10.32 -4.84 3.13
C ALA A 112 -9.59 -4.97 4.47
N ASN A 113 -8.65 -5.92 4.61
CA ASN A 113 -7.94 -6.18 5.87
C ASN A 113 -6.66 -5.34 6.04
N TRP A 114 -6.51 -4.24 5.30
CA TRP A 114 -5.40 -3.31 5.46
C TRP A 114 -5.21 -2.92 6.95
N PRO A 115 -3.98 -2.90 7.49
CA PRO A 115 -2.68 -3.13 6.84
C PRO A 115 -2.17 -4.57 6.91
N PHE A 116 -3.01 -5.51 7.38
CA PHE A 116 -2.69 -6.94 7.52
C PHE A 116 -3.22 -7.76 6.33
N ASP A 117 -3.25 -7.13 5.16
CA ASP A 117 -3.68 -7.71 3.90
C ASP A 117 -2.64 -8.70 3.36
N HIS A 118 -3.14 -9.85 2.91
CA HIS A 118 -2.34 -10.94 2.34
C HIS A 118 -2.80 -11.22 0.92
N TYR A 119 -1.83 -11.37 0.00
CA TYR A 119 -2.07 -11.63 -1.40
C TYR A 119 -1.32 -12.86 -1.88
N GLN A 120 -1.93 -13.62 -2.78
CA GLN A 120 -1.36 -14.81 -3.38
C GLN A 120 -1.67 -14.80 -4.88
N THR A 121 -0.64 -15.02 -5.70
CA THR A 121 -0.82 -15.25 -7.14
C THR A 121 -1.43 -16.63 -7.41
N GLY A 122 -2.08 -16.78 -8.56
CA GLY A 122 -2.34 -18.11 -9.12
C GLY A 122 -1.04 -18.86 -9.47
N PRO A 123 -1.10 -20.17 -9.76
CA PRO A 123 0.07 -20.95 -10.17
C PRO A 123 0.64 -20.40 -11.48
N ILE A 124 1.83 -19.80 -11.43
CA ILE A 124 2.51 -19.22 -12.60
C ILE A 124 3.31 -20.32 -13.29
N THR A 125 3.06 -20.55 -14.58
CA THR A 125 3.90 -21.41 -15.41
C THR A 125 4.33 -20.65 -16.66
N VAL A 126 5.61 -20.76 -17.00
CA VAL A 126 6.19 -20.14 -18.20
C VAL A 126 6.62 -21.23 -19.15
N ASP A 127 6.03 -21.21 -20.33
CA ASP A 127 6.32 -22.14 -21.40
C ASP A 127 7.00 -21.40 -22.54
N VAL A 128 8.12 -21.93 -23.02
CA VAL A 128 8.90 -21.35 -24.11
C VAL A 128 8.86 -22.28 -25.32
N LEU A 129 8.49 -21.74 -26.47
CA LEU A 129 8.52 -22.44 -27.75
C LEU A 129 9.61 -21.82 -28.63
N ARG A 130 10.42 -22.69 -29.23
CA ARG A 130 11.54 -22.31 -30.10
C ARG A 130 11.29 -22.79 -31.53
N GLY A 131 11.50 -21.91 -32.51
CA GLY A 131 11.32 -22.22 -33.93
C GLY A 131 9.93 -22.79 -34.22
N ASP A 132 9.91 -23.90 -34.96
CA ASP A 132 8.71 -24.68 -35.27
C ASP A 132 8.50 -25.87 -34.31
N ALA A 133 9.20 -25.90 -33.17
CA ALA A 133 9.04 -26.96 -32.18
C ALA A 133 7.60 -26.96 -31.63
N THR A 134 6.95 -28.11 -31.71
CA THR A 134 5.56 -28.32 -31.28
C THR A 134 5.44 -28.59 -29.77
N THR A 135 6.55 -28.84 -29.08
CA THR A 135 6.59 -29.09 -27.63
C THR A 135 7.12 -27.87 -26.88
N PRO A 136 6.28 -27.18 -26.08
CA PRO A 136 6.75 -26.12 -25.19
C PRO A 136 7.68 -26.68 -24.13
N GLU A 137 8.83 -26.03 -23.93
CA GLU A 137 9.76 -26.35 -22.84
C GLU A 137 9.39 -25.50 -21.62
N ARG A 138 9.13 -26.15 -20.49
CA ARG A 138 8.84 -25.44 -19.24
C ARG A 138 10.15 -24.95 -18.63
N MET A 139 10.29 -23.63 -18.53
CA MET A 139 11.51 -23.01 -18.01
C MET A 139 11.39 -22.67 -16.53
N SER A 140 12.51 -22.75 -15.81
CA SER A 140 12.63 -22.18 -14.48
C SER A 140 12.70 -20.65 -14.58
N VAL A 141 12.18 -19.95 -13.57
CA VAL A 141 12.02 -18.50 -13.59
C VAL A 141 12.70 -17.87 -12.38
N THR A 142 13.57 -16.90 -12.64
CA THR A 142 14.15 -16.03 -11.60
C THR A 142 13.17 -14.91 -11.30
N PHE A 143 12.82 -14.71 -10.04
CA PHE A 143 11.96 -13.60 -9.62
C PHE A 143 12.78 -12.54 -8.89
N VAL A 144 12.65 -11.29 -9.32
CA VAL A 144 13.28 -10.13 -8.68
C VAL A 144 12.21 -9.20 -8.15
N ASP A 145 12.30 -8.84 -6.87
CA ASP A 145 11.38 -7.91 -6.24
C ASP A 145 11.78 -6.46 -6.50
N HIS A 146 10.88 -5.66 -7.08
CA HIS A 146 11.05 -4.22 -7.20
C HIS A 146 9.92 -3.43 -6.52
N ILE A 147 8.99 -4.08 -5.82
CA ILE A 147 7.87 -3.38 -5.19
C ILE A 147 8.31 -2.80 -3.84
N ALA A 148 8.56 -1.49 -3.83
CA ALA A 148 8.84 -0.76 -2.61
C ALA A 148 7.67 -0.88 -1.61
N GLY A 149 7.97 -1.24 -0.36
CA GLY A 149 6.98 -1.30 0.71
C GLY A 149 6.22 -2.63 0.83
N TRP A 150 6.53 -3.60 -0.02
CA TRP A 150 6.05 -4.98 0.06
C TRP A 150 7.20 -5.92 0.42
N LYS A 151 6.88 -7.04 1.05
CA LYS A 151 7.80 -8.15 1.26
C LYS A 151 7.18 -9.37 0.61
N ASN A 152 7.86 -9.84 -0.41
CA ASN A 152 7.40 -10.90 -1.27
C ASN A 152 8.11 -12.20 -0.85
N GLU A 153 7.33 -13.24 -0.58
CA GLU A 153 7.81 -14.59 -0.28
C GLU A 153 7.33 -15.52 -1.40
N ILE A 154 8.26 -16.21 -2.04
CA ILE A 154 7.95 -17.17 -3.10
C ILE A 154 7.97 -18.56 -2.48
N VAL A 155 6.84 -19.25 -2.60
CA VAL A 155 6.73 -20.66 -2.23
C VAL A 155 6.72 -21.44 -3.54
N SER A 156 7.85 -22.07 -3.87
CA SER A 156 7.92 -23.07 -4.94
C SER A 156 7.37 -24.40 -4.42
N ASP A 157 6.32 -24.93 -5.06
CA ASP A 157 5.62 -26.16 -4.64
C ASP A 157 6.45 -27.44 -4.88
N ARG A 158 7.63 -27.36 -5.50
CA ARG A 158 8.51 -28.53 -5.74
C ARG A 158 10.00 -28.20 -5.64
N ASP A 159 10.72 -29.06 -4.93
CA ASP A 159 12.18 -29.21 -5.01
C ASP A 159 12.55 -29.64 -6.45
N GLY A 160 12.96 -28.71 -7.31
CA GLY A 160 13.40 -29.03 -8.68
C GLY A 160 13.03 -28.05 -9.82
N GLY A 161 12.73 -26.78 -9.53
CA GLY A 161 12.84 -25.67 -10.50
C GLY A 161 11.86 -25.62 -11.69
N SER A 162 10.97 -26.60 -11.90
CA SER A 162 10.07 -26.66 -13.08
C SER A 162 8.57 -26.78 -12.74
N GLY A 163 8.22 -26.56 -11.47
CA GLY A 163 6.85 -26.58 -10.94
C GLY A 163 6.12 -25.23 -11.06
N PRO A 164 4.79 -25.19 -10.82
CA PRO A 164 4.05 -23.93 -10.74
C PRO A 164 4.59 -23.07 -9.60
N TYR A 165 4.94 -21.81 -9.91
CA TYR A 165 5.40 -20.86 -8.91
C TYR A 165 4.21 -20.14 -8.27
N ARG A 166 4.23 -20.02 -6.94
CA ARG A 166 3.24 -19.21 -6.22
C ARG A 166 3.95 -18.12 -5.44
N VAL A 167 3.62 -16.87 -5.77
CA VAL A 167 4.16 -15.70 -5.09
C VAL A 167 3.14 -15.28 -4.04
N THR A 168 3.60 -15.15 -2.80
CA THR A 168 2.83 -14.59 -1.70
C THR A 168 3.37 -13.20 -1.38
N LEU A 169 2.48 -12.21 -1.33
CA LEU A 169 2.86 -10.82 -1.09
C LEU A 169 2.23 -10.37 0.23
N HIS A 170 3.05 -9.81 1.10
CA HIS A 170 2.61 -9.19 2.34
C HIS A 170 3.23 -7.80 2.49
N ARG A 171 2.58 -6.88 3.21
CA ARG A 171 3.17 -5.54 3.39
C ARG A 171 4.48 -5.60 4.17
N SER A 172 5.40 -4.70 3.86
CA SER A 172 6.64 -4.56 4.63
C SER A 172 6.34 -3.98 6.01
N PRO A 173 7.13 -4.35 7.04
CA PRO A 173 6.96 -3.81 8.39
C PRO A 173 7.15 -2.28 8.44
N SER A 174 7.98 -1.70 7.56
CA SER A 174 8.13 -0.24 7.41
C SER A 174 6.83 0.43 6.96
N THR A 175 6.15 -0.14 5.96
CA THR A 175 4.88 0.38 5.46
C THR A 175 3.79 0.33 6.52
N MET A 176 3.71 -0.79 7.26
CA MET A 176 2.79 -0.92 8.39
C MET A 176 3.08 0.10 9.50
N ALA A 177 4.36 0.29 9.84
CA ALA A 177 4.77 1.26 10.87
C ALA A 177 4.40 2.69 10.50
N PHE A 178 4.68 3.10 9.25
CA PHE A 178 4.30 4.43 8.76
C PHE A 178 2.78 4.62 8.77
N GLY A 179 2.03 3.61 8.32
CA GLY A 179 0.56 3.62 8.42
C GLY A 179 0.06 3.75 9.86
N ALA A 180 0.64 3.01 10.81
CA ALA A 180 0.30 3.08 12.22
C ALA A 180 0.55 4.47 12.83
N VAL A 181 1.60 5.17 12.40
CA VAL A 181 1.85 6.56 12.83
C VAL A 181 0.76 7.50 12.33
N LEU A 182 0.37 7.43 11.06
CA LEU A 182 -0.71 8.27 10.51
C LEU A 182 -2.06 8.00 11.19
N VAL A 183 -2.36 6.73 11.45
CA VAL A 183 -3.53 6.32 12.25
C VAL A 183 -3.44 6.86 13.67
N GLY A 184 -2.27 6.81 14.31
CA GLY A 184 -2.03 7.40 15.61
C GLY A 184 -2.27 8.91 15.64
N VAL A 185 -1.89 9.63 14.58
CA VAL A 185 -2.18 11.07 14.44
C VAL A 185 -3.69 11.31 14.34
N LEU A 186 -4.43 10.52 13.55
CA LEU A 186 -5.89 10.63 13.47
C LEU A 186 -6.57 10.44 14.84
N ILE A 187 -6.16 9.42 15.59
CA ILE A 187 -6.68 9.15 16.94
C ILE A 187 -6.30 10.30 17.88
N ALA A 188 -5.07 10.81 17.81
CA ALA A 188 -4.63 11.92 18.65
C ALA A 188 -5.44 13.20 18.37
N LEU A 189 -5.74 13.52 17.11
CA LEU A 189 -6.59 14.66 16.75
C LEU A 189 -7.99 14.52 17.37
N ALA A 190 -8.61 13.34 17.26
CA ALA A 190 -9.90 13.07 17.91
C ALA A 190 -9.83 13.18 19.44
N ALA A 191 -8.80 12.62 20.06
CA ALA A 191 -8.63 12.67 21.51
C ALA A 191 -8.46 14.11 22.01
N VAL A 192 -7.63 14.92 21.36
CA VAL A 192 -7.45 16.33 21.71
C VAL A 192 -8.76 17.10 21.54
N ALA A 193 -9.50 16.86 20.46
CA ALA A 193 -10.81 17.45 20.23
C ALA A 193 -11.81 17.13 21.35
N VAL A 194 -11.90 15.87 21.77
CA VAL A 194 -12.77 15.43 22.88
C VAL A 194 -12.34 16.04 24.20
N VAL A 195 -11.03 16.06 24.50
CA VAL A 195 -10.50 16.67 25.73
C VAL A 195 -10.83 18.15 25.79
N VAL A 196 -10.63 18.90 24.71
CA VAL A 196 -10.96 20.34 24.66
C VAL A 196 -12.46 20.58 24.83
N ALA A 197 -13.31 19.76 24.20
CA ALA A 197 -14.76 19.85 24.34
C ALA A 197 -15.19 19.59 25.79
N ASN A 198 -14.65 18.55 26.43
CA ASN A 198 -14.93 18.21 27.82
C ASN A 198 -14.43 19.29 28.80
N LEU A 199 -13.22 19.81 28.61
CA LEU A 199 -12.70 20.90 29.45
C LEU A 199 -13.54 22.17 29.35
N THR A 200 -14.08 22.45 28.17
CA THR A 200 -15.02 23.57 27.97
C THR A 200 -16.35 23.28 28.67
N PHE A 201 -16.88 22.06 28.55
CA PHE A 201 -18.12 21.64 29.20
C PHE A 201 -18.04 21.71 30.73
N LEU A 202 -16.90 21.32 31.32
CA LEU A 202 -16.63 21.40 32.76
C LEU A 202 -16.44 22.85 33.27
N GLY A 203 -16.47 23.86 32.40
CA GLY A 203 -16.31 25.27 32.76
C GLY A 203 -14.88 25.67 33.13
N TRP A 204 -13.89 24.80 32.87
CA TRP A 204 -12.48 25.06 33.21
C TRP A 204 -11.80 25.99 32.20
N ARG A 205 -12.39 26.19 31.01
CA ARG A 205 -11.92 27.13 29.99
C ARG A 205 -13.08 27.94 29.41
N LYS A 206 -12.83 29.24 29.16
CA LYS A 206 -13.79 30.15 28.54
C LYS A 206 -14.00 29.81 27.06
N PHE A 207 -15.25 29.91 26.62
CA PHE A 207 -15.61 29.78 25.21
C PHE A 207 -14.89 30.83 24.35
N GLN A 208 -14.29 30.39 23.25
CA GLN A 208 -13.65 31.26 22.25
C GLN A 208 -14.24 30.94 20.87
N PRO A 209 -14.93 31.88 20.20
CA PRO A 209 -15.49 31.67 18.85
C PRO A 209 -14.53 31.08 17.80
N PRO A 210 -13.21 31.40 17.80
CA PRO A 210 -12.24 30.80 16.88
C PRO A 210 -12.08 29.26 17.01
N MET A 211 -12.49 28.65 18.12
CA MET A 211 -12.36 27.20 18.31
C MET A 211 -13.29 26.40 17.41
N THR A 212 -14.45 26.95 17.02
CA THR A 212 -15.37 26.30 16.07
C THR A 212 -14.71 26.11 14.71
N THR A 213 -13.98 27.13 14.22
CA THR A 213 -13.23 27.02 12.96
C THR A 213 -12.11 25.97 13.02
N TRP A 214 -11.52 25.76 14.19
CA TRP A 214 -10.48 24.75 14.38
C TRP A 214 -11.05 23.31 14.33
N TYR A 215 -12.19 23.05 14.98
CA TYR A 215 -12.88 21.76 14.85
C TYR A 215 -13.31 21.45 13.40
N ALA A 216 -13.78 22.46 12.67
CA ALA A 216 -14.11 22.31 11.26
C ALA A 216 -12.87 21.94 10.43
N ALA A 217 -11.73 22.62 10.67
CA ALA A 217 -10.47 22.31 10.01
C ALA A 217 -10.00 20.87 10.28
N MET A 218 -10.14 20.38 11.52
CA MET A 218 -9.82 19.00 11.87
C MET A 218 -10.67 17.99 11.11
N LEU A 219 -11.98 18.23 10.98
CA LEU A 219 -12.88 17.37 10.21
C LEU A 219 -12.46 17.28 8.73
N PHE A 220 -12.11 18.41 8.12
CA PHE A 220 -11.61 18.42 6.74
C PHE A 220 -10.23 17.77 6.58
N ALA A 221 -9.40 17.79 7.62
CA ALA A 221 -8.07 17.18 7.59
C ALA A 221 -8.09 15.64 7.65
N VAL A 222 -9.18 15.03 8.17
CA VAL A 222 -9.27 13.57 8.31
C VAL A 222 -9.18 12.85 6.95
N ILE A 223 -9.90 13.33 5.93
CA ILE A 223 -9.96 12.66 4.63
C ILE A 223 -8.59 12.67 3.92
N PRO A 224 -7.89 13.82 3.76
CA PRO A 224 -6.54 13.83 3.20
C PRO A 224 -5.57 12.94 3.97
N LEU A 225 -5.63 12.93 5.30
CA LEU A 225 -4.74 12.13 6.13
C LEU A 225 -4.98 10.62 5.98
N ARG A 226 -6.24 10.20 5.88
CA ARG A 226 -6.63 8.81 5.54
C ARG A 226 -6.16 8.43 4.12
N ASN A 227 -6.22 9.36 3.17
CA ASN A 227 -5.76 9.11 1.80
C ASN A 227 -4.24 9.15 1.63
N ALA A 228 -3.51 9.66 2.63
CA ALA A 228 -2.05 9.63 2.69
C ALA A 228 -1.49 8.30 3.21
N LEU A 229 -2.36 7.33 3.57
CA LEU A 229 -1.93 5.98 3.91
C LEU A 229 -1.23 5.32 2.70
N PRO A 230 -0.15 4.54 2.93
CA PRO A 230 0.53 3.81 1.85
C PRO A 230 -0.43 2.86 1.14
N ASP A 231 -0.40 2.91 -0.20
CA ASP A 231 -1.37 2.22 -1.07
C ASP A 231 -2.79 2.35 -0.53
N ALA A 232 -3.25 3.61 -0.46
CA ALA A 232 -4.46 4.03 0.24
C ALA A 232 -5.57 2.97 0.13
N PRO A 233 -6.08 2.48 1.28
CA PRO A 233 -6.95 1.32 1.26
C PRO A 233 -8.27 1.64 0.55
N PRO A 234 -8.92 0.62 -0.05
CA PRO A 234 -10.23 0.78 -0.65
C PRO A 234 -11.21 1.43 0.33
N ILE A 235 -12.14 2.23 -0.19
CA ILE A 235 -13.23 2.78 0.64
C ILE A 235 -14.00 1.61 1.25
N GLY A 236 -14.18 1.64 2.57
CA GLY A 236 -14.88 0.58 3.32
C GLY A 236 -13.96 -0.53 3.84
N SER A 237 -12.64 -0.31 3.79
CA SER A 237 -11.66 -1.15 4.47
C SER A 237 -11.87 -1.17 5.99
N TRP A 238 -11.32 -2.20 6.65
CA TRP A 238 -11.42 -2.39 8.09
C TRP A 238 -10.98 -1.17 8.89
N ILE A 239 -9.91 -0.48 8.46
CA ILE A 239 -9.39 0.73 9.10
C ILE A 239 -10.39 1.90 9.02
N ASP A 240 -11.13 2.01 7.91
CA ASP A 240 -12.14 3.07 7.76
C ASP A 240 -13.28 2.87 8.76
N VAL A 241 -13.75 1.63 8.90
CA VAL A 241 -14.88 1.28 9.78
C VAL A 241 -14.50 1.36 11.25
N THR A 242 -13.31 0.86 11.61
CA THR A 242 -12.89 0.75 13.01
C THR A 242 -12.25 2.01 13.57
N ILE A 243 -11.60 2.83 12.74
CA ILE A 243 -10.87 4.01 13.23
C ILE A 243 -11.38 5.28 12.58
N THR A 244 -11.31 5.40 11.25
CA THR A 244 -11.62 6.68 10.58
C THR A 244 -13.04 7.16 10.87
N LEU A 245 -14.03 6.26 10.80
CA LEU A 245 -15.42 6.55 11.12
C LEU A 245 -15.56 7.07 12.56
N TRP A 246 -14.93 6.39 13.52
CA TRP A 246 -15.01 6.77 14.94
C TRP A 246 -14.28 8.08 15.24
N VAL A 247 -13.19 8.37 14.54
CA VAL A 247 -12.50 9.67 14.59
C VAL A 247 -13.43 10.79 14.13
N ILE A 248 -14.14 10.59 13.01
CA ILE A 248 -15.12 11.57 12.50
C ILE A 248 -16.28 11.73 13.49
N VAL A 249 -16.86 10.64 13.99
CA VAL A 249 -17.94 10.68 14.97
C VAL A 249 -17.51 11.42 16.23
N ALA A 250 -16.32 11.14 16.77
CA ALA A 250 -15.78 11.81 17.94
C ALA A 250 -15.60 13.32 17.70
N LEU A 251 -15.09 13.72 16.54
CA LEU A 251 -14.94 15.12 16.16
C LEU A 251 -16.29 15.84 16.03
N VAL A 252 -17.27 15.22 15.38
CA VAL A 252 -18.62 15.78 15.24
C VAL A 252 -19.29 15.91 16.61
N MET A 253 -19.22 14.88 17.46
CA MET A 253 -19.78 14.92 18.81
C MET A 253 -19.11 16.00 19.67
N SER A 254 -17.78 16.14 19.56
CA SER A 254 -17.03 17.21 20.24
C SER A 254 -17.47 18.59 19.79
N MET A 255 -17.65 18.78 18.48
CA MET A 255 -18.16 20.03 17.91
C MET A 255 -19.57 20.35 18.43
N LEU A 256 -20.47 19.37 18.43
CA LEU A 256 -21.84 19.55 18.93
C LEU A 256 -21.87 19.91 20.42
N LEU A 257 -21.06 19.23 21.24
CA LEU A 257 -20.90 19.57 22.65
C LEU A 257 -20.38 21.00 22.84
N PHE A 258 -19.40 21.41 22.03
CA PHE A 258 -18.85 22.76 22.09
C PHE A 258 -19.90 23.82 21.72
N ILE A 259 -20.70 23.59 20.67
CA ILE A 259 -21.82 24.46 20.27
C ILE A 259 -22.92 24.47 21.34
N TYR A 260 -23.19 23.35 21.99
CA TYR A 260 -24.15 23.30 23.10
C TYR A 260 -23.69 24.14 24.28
N CYS A 261 -22.40 24.07 24.66
CA CYS A 261 -21.83 24.93 25.70
C CYS A 261 -21.96 26.41 25.35
N TRP A 262 -21.72 26.77 24.09
CA TRP A 262 -21.95 28.13 23.60
C TRP A 262 -23.39 28.59 23.83
N TRP A 263 -24.38 27.78 23.44
CA TRP A 263 -25.79 28.13 23.62
C TRP A 263 -26.21 28.21 25.10
N ARG A 264 -25.61 27.39 25.97
CA ARG A 264 -25.85 27.42 27.41
C ARG A 264 -25.26 28.67 28.07
N ASP A 265 -24.00 29.00 27.74
CA ASP A 265 -23.19 29.97 28.48
C ASP A 265 -23.32 31.41 27.93
N LEU A 266 -23.82 31.63 26.70
CA LEU A 266 -24.10 32.96 26.13
C LEU A 266 -25.57 33.39 26.23
N LYS A 267 -26.36 32.86 27.19
CA LYS A 267 -27.66 33.48 27.48
C LYS A 267 -27.43 34.95 27.88
N PRO A 268 -28.03 35.93 27.19
CA PRO A 268 -27.83 37.33 27.52
C PRO A 268 -28.27 37.57 28.97
N GLU A 269 -27.37 38.10 29.80
CA GLU A 269 -27.74 38.55 31.14
C GLU A 269 -28.89 39.55 31.01
N PRO A 270 -30.01 39.38 31.74
CA PRO A 270 -31.06 40.37 31.74
C PRO A 270 -30.44 41.69 32.21
N ALA A 271 -30.56 42.72 31.38
CA ALA A 271 -30.10 44.07 31.69
C ALA A 271 -30.71 44.48 33.03
N THR A 272 -29.93 44.33 34.11
CA THR A 272 -30.35 44.79 35.42
C THR A 272 -30.13 46.30 35.35
N GLY A 273 -31.23 46.99 35.03
CA GLY A 273 -31.28 48.43 34.89
C GLY A 273 -30.61 49.07 36.08
N VAL A 274 -29.65 49.94 35.76
CA VAL A 274 -29.06 50.90 36.69
C VAL A 274 -30.22 51.67 37.32
N VAL A 275 -30.62 51.31 38.54
CA VAL A 275 -31.45 52.16 39.39
C VAL A 275 -30.55 53.35 39.71
N THR A 276 -30.70 54.40 38.91
CA THR A 276 -30.11 55.71 39.20
C THR A 276 -30.96 56.28 40.31
N ASP A 277 -30.42 56.22 41.53
CA ASP A 277 -30.99 56.84 42.71
C ASP A 277 -31.14 58.35 42.45
N ALA A 278 -32.38 58.80 42.31
CA ALA A 278 -32.75 60.20 42.18
C ALA A 278 -33.47 60.65 43.46
N GLY A 279 -32.76 61.39 44.32
CA GLY A 279 -33.27 62.03 45.54
C GLY A 279 -33.06 61.16 46.78
N GLN A 280 -32.43 61.60 47.88
CA GLN A 280 -32.37 62.93 48.51
C GLN A 280 -31.08 63.13 49.30
#